data_AF-A0A4V2Q449-F1
#
_entry.id   AF-A0A4V2Q449-F1
#
_cell.length_a   1.000
_cell.length_b   1.000
_cell.length_c   1.000
_cell.angle_alpha   90.00
_cell.angle_beta   90.00
_cell.angle_gamma   90.00
#
_symmetry.space_group_name_H-M   'P 1'
#
loop_
_entity.id
_entity.type
_entity.pdbx_description
1 polymer ?
#
loop_
_entity_poly.entity_id
_entity_poly.type
_entity_poly.pdbx_seq_one_letter_code
_entity_poly.pdbx_strand_id
1 'polypeptide(L)' 'MKPLYAALCVAGLTLAACSQPEPEPVYLQPNFDKAGNASCDAGYALVTTEAGSVACAPAT' A
#
# COMPACT_ATOMS: atom_id res chain seq x y z
N MET A 1 39.67 6.92 21.50
CA MET A 1 38.47 7.64 21.02
C MET A 1 38.43 7.59 19.49
N LYS A 2 37.90 6.54 18.86
CA LYS A 2 37.79 6.46 17.38
C LYS A 2 36.77 5.45 16.80
N PRO A 3 36.33 4.36 17.47
CA PRO A 3 35.41 3.41 16.84
C PRO A 3 33.92 3.80 16.99
N LEU A 4 33.60 4.75 17.87
CA LEU A 4 32.22 5.14 18.18
C LEU A 4 31.48 5.79 16.99
N TYR A 5 32.20 6.48 16.10
CA TYR A 5 31.59 7.16 14.97
C TYR A 5 31.15 6.20 13.85
N ALA A 6 31.84 5.07 13.67
CA ALA A 6 31.53 4.11 12.61
C ALA A 6 30.20 3.37 12.87
N ALA A 7 29.89 3.07 14.15
CA ALA A 7 28.66 2.38 14.52
C ALA A 7 27.41 3.25 14.31
N LEU A 8 27.52 4.57 14.47
CA LEU A 8 26.42 5.52 14.31
C LEU A 8 25.99 5.68 12.85
N CYS A 9 26.92 5.63 11.91
CA CYS A 9 26.60 5.75 10.47
C CYS A 9 25.87 4.51 9.92
N VAL A 10 26.19 3.31 10.42
CA VAL A 10 25.56 2.06 9.96
C VAL A 10 24.11 1.97 10.43
N ALA A 11 23.83 2.40 11.67
CA ALA A 11 22.47 2.41 12.21
C ALA A 11 21.54 3.41 11.50
N GLY A 12 22.08 4.54 11.01
CA GLY A 12 21.30 5.53 10.26
C GLY A 12 20.88 5.05 8.87
N LEU A 13 21.72 4.26 8.20
CA LEU A 13 21.44 3.74 6.85
C LEU A 13 20.37 2.65 6.85
N THR A 14 20.29 1.84 7.91
CA THR A 14 19.26 0.79 8.03
C THR A 14 17.88 1.35 8.36
N LEU A 15 17.79 2.48 9.07
CA LEU A 15 16.51 3.09 9.44
C LEU A 15 15.81 3.76 8.25
N ALA A 16 16.59 4.31 7.31
CA ALA A 16 16.07 4.91 6.07
C ALA A 16 15.54 3.87 5.07
N ALA A 17 15.94 2.59 5.20
CA ALA A 17 15.41 1.52 4.34
C ALA A 17 13.99 1.08 4.72
N CYS A 18 13.53 1.41 5.93
CA CYS A 18 12.15 1.13 6.37
C CYS A 18 11.18 2.29 6.08
N SER A 19 11.67 3.45 5.63
CA SER A 19 10.83 4.59 5.27
C SER A 19 10.45 4.61 3.79
N GLN A 20 10.40 3.44 3.14
CA GLN A 20 9.87 3.37 1.79
C GLN A 20 8.38 3.70 1.87
N PRO A 21 7.89 4.74 1.18
CA PRO A 21 6.46 5.02 1.13
C PRO A 21 5.77 3.74 0.65
N GLU A 22 4.76 3.30 1.39
CA GLU A 22 3.96 2.15 0.98
C GLU A 22 3.40 2.48 -0.41
N PRO A 23 3.61 1.62 -1.42
CA PRO A 23 3.18 1.93 -2.78
C PRO A 23 1.68 2.22 -2.76
N GLU A 24 1.27 3.33 -3.37
CA GLU A 24 -0.13 3.69 -3.43
C GLU A 24 -0.91 2.51 -4.03
N PRO A 25 -1.96 2.00 -3.35
CA PRO A 25 -2.71 0.87 -3.85
C PRO A 25 -3.32 1.24 -5.21
N VAL A 26 -3.00 0.46 -6.23
CA VAL A 26 -3.61 0.63 -7.56
C VAL A 26 -5.06 0.20 -7.45
N TYR A 27 -5.95 1.19 -7.41
CA TYR A 27 -7.38 0.97 -7.41
C TYR A 27 -7.86 0.58 -8.81
N LEU A 28 -8.55 -0.55 -8.90
CA LEU A 28 -9.22 -1.01 -10.11
C LEU A 28 -10.71 -0.62 -10.07
N GLN A 29 -11.28 -0.48 -11.26
CA GLN A 29 -12.72 -0.28 -11.40
C GLN A 29 -13.46 -1.58 -11.07
N PRO A 30 -14.48 -1.57 -10.19
CA PRO A 30 -15.29 -2.74 -9.91
C PRO A 30 -16.18 -3.11 -11.10
N ASN A 31 -16.40 -4.41 -11.26
CA ASN A 31 -17.39 -4.94 -12.19
C ASN A 31 -18.77 -4.90 -11.52
N PHE A 32 -19.76 -4.41 -12.25
CA PHE A 32 -21.15 -4.37 -11.80
C PHE A 32 -21.97 -5.40 -12.56
N ASP A 33 -22.70 -6.22 -11.84
CA ASP A 33 -23.71 -7.07 -12.44
C ASP A 33 -24.96 -6.25 -12.85
N LYS A 34 -25.93 -6.92 -13.49
CA LYS A 34 -27.17 -6.26 -13.93
C LYS A 34 -28.08 -5.81 -12.77
N ALA A 35 -27.83 -6.31 -11.56
CA ALA A 35 -28.52 -5.90 -10.34
C ALA A 35 -27.81 -4.74 -9.62
N GLY A 36 -26.63 -4.33 -10.10
CA GLY A 36 -25.82 -3.26 -9.51
C GLY A 36 -24.90 -3.72 -8.38
N ASN A 37 -24.71 -5.02 -8.19
CA ASN A 37 -23.75 -5.51 -7.21
C ASN A 37 -22.33 -5.33 -7.74
N ALA A 38 -21.48 -4.68 -6.94
CA ALA A 38 -20.07 -4.53 -7.24
C ALA A 38 -19.33 -5.85 -6.94
N SER A 39 -18.33 -6.16 -7.75
CA SER A 39 -17.43 -7.31 -7.58
C SER A 39 -16.03 -6.97 -8.09
N CYS A 40 -15.02 -7.61 -7.52
CA CYS A 40 -13.62 -7.46 -7.91
C CYS A 40 -13.08 -8.78 -8.46
N ASP A 41 -12.09 -8.69 -9.33
CA ASP A 41 -11.33 -9.84 -9.77
C ASP A 41 -10.54 -10.49 -8.61
N ALA A 42 -10.16 -11.75 -8.79
CA ALA A 42 -9.42 -12.50 -7.78
C ALA A 42 -8.12 -11.77 -7.40
N GLY A 43 -7.88 -11.64 -6.09
CA GLY A 43 -6.75 -10.87 -5.55
C GLY A 43 -7.07 -9.40 -5.25
N TYR A 44 -8.30 -8.96 -5.47
CA TYR A 44 -8.77 -7.63 -5.11
C TYR A 44 -10.04 -7.69 -4.24
N ALA A 45 -10.17 -6.76 -3.30
CA ALA A 45 -11.30 -6.59 -2.42
C ALA A 45 -12.02 -5.26 -2.71
N LEU A 46 -13.34 -5.26 -2.55
CA LEU A 46 -14.14 -4.03 -2.63
C LEU A 46 -13.83 -3.14 -1.43
N VAL A 47 -13.45 -1.91 -1.72
CA VAL A 47 -13.19 -0.87 -0.74
C VAL A 47 -13.87 0.43 -1.13
N THR A 48 -14.10 1.29 -0.15
CA THR A 48 -14.56 2.66 -0.38
C THR A 48 -13.37 3.58 -0.24
N THR A 49 -13.08 4.35 -1.30
CA THR A 49 -11.99 5.34 -1.26
C THR A 49 -12.36 6.52 -0.37
N GLU A 50 -11.37 7.33 0.03
CA GLU A 50 -11.61 8.55 0.82
C GLU A 50 -12.51 9.57 0.11
N ALA A 51 -12.58 9.50 -1.23
CA ALA A 51 -13.50 10.28 -2.06
C ALA A 51 -14.94 9.72 -2.10
N GLY A 52 -15.22 8.64 -1.37
CA GLY A 52 -16.54 8.00 -1.30
C GLY A 52 -16.89 7.12 -2.50
N SER A 53 -15.92 6.79 -3.36
CA SER A 53 -16.13 5.93 -4.53
C SER A 53 -15.87 4.46 -4.20
N VAL A 54 -16.67 3.55 -4.75
CA VAL A 54 -16.41 2.11 -4.65
C VAL A 54 -15.31 1.74 -5.63
N ALA A 55 -14.26 1.09 -5.13
CA ALA A 55 -13.10 0.66 -5.91
C ALA A 55 -12.66 -0.75 -5.49
N CYS A 56 -11.84 -1.38 -6.34
CA CYS A 56 -11.19 -2.64 -6.03
C CYS A 56 -9.74 -2.37 -5.62
N ALA A 57 -9.37 -2.67 -4.37
CA ALA A 57 -8.00 -2.57 -3.89
C ALA A 57 -7.37 -3.97 -3.77
N PRO A 58 -6.04 -4.12 -3.88
CA PRO A 58 -5.38 -5.40 -3.69
C PRO A 58 -5.78 -5.99 -2.33
N ALA A 59 -6.21 -7.26 -2.33
CA ALA A 59 -6.47 -7.98 -1.09
C ALA A 59 -5.11 -8.31 -0.45
N THR A 60 -4.83 -7.66 0.69
CA THR A 60 -3.66 -7.94 1.54
C THR A 60 -3.71 -9.34 2.14
#